data_AF-A0A938DU13-F1
#
_entry.id   AF-A0A938DU13-F1
#
_cell.length_a   1.000
_cell.length_b   1.000
_cell.length_c   1.000
_cell.angle_alpha   90.00
_cell.angle_beta   90.00
_cell.angle_gamma   90.00
#
_symmetry.space_group_name_H-M   'P 1'
#
loop_
_entity.id
_entity.type
_entity.pdbx_description
1 polymer ?
#
loop_
_entity_poly.entity_id
_entity_poly.type
_entity_poly.pdbx_seq_one_letter_code
_entity_poly.pdbx_strand_id
1 'polypeptide(L)'
;MSASDPIDHRGSLRQPGAGDHTGLAVQRAEDAALPGGGRQFPTAVEMRAYVDRVTSDPWWNETFPWAPCAVDLRVRSRSATFSAAHLSPSGEAVIFIRRGSFDAVTVIHELAHVAARSGLGDRGAHDAHFIAALSELWRRHLGVFAWAALDGALRCALGDQVRPVRSPVRQRERRRFGTSR
;
A
#
# COMPACT_ATOMS: atom_id res chain seq x y z
N MET A 1 20.35 -22.91 -35.69
CA MET A 1 19.74 -21.57 -35.73
C MET A 1 18.32 -21.71 -35.21
N SER A 2 18.13 -21.59 -33.89
CA SER A 2 16.79 -21.60 -33.29
C SER A 2 16.38 -20.15 -33.04
N ALA A 3 15.27 -19.77 -33.65
CA ALA A 3 14.64 -18.47 -33.43
C ALA A 3 14.25 -18.35 -31.95
N SER A 4 14.66 -17.26 -31.32
CA SER A 4 14.22 -16.88 -29.99
C SER A 4 12.78 -16.38 -30.07
N ASP A 5 11.90 -16.98 -29.27
CA ASP A 5 10.54 -16.49 -29.05
C ASP A 5 10.59 -15.09 -28.41
N PRO A 6 9.75 -14.14 -28.88
CA PRO A 6 9.65 -12.83 -28.25
C PRO A 6 8.92 -12.95 -26.90
N ILE A 7 9.60 -12.51 -25.83
CA ILE A 7 9.02 -12.37 -24.49
C ILE A 7 7.85 -11.38 -24.57
N ASP A 8 6.64 -11.89 -24.35
CA ASP A 8 5.43 -11.09 -24.22
C ASP A 8 5.46 -10.29 -22.92
N HIS A 9 5.75 -8.99 -23.02
CA HIS A 9 5.74 -8.04 -21.92
C HIS A 9 4.31 -7.59 -21.50
N ARG A 10 3.24 -8.30 -21.89
CA ARG A 10 1.87 -8.02 -21.43
C ARG A 10 1.59 -8.60 -20.04
N GLY A 11 2.40 -8.17 -19.06
CA GLY A 11 2.05 -8.26 -17.65
C GLY A 11 0.88 -7.32 -17.35
N SER A 12 -0.34 -7.82 -17.57
CA SER A 12 -1.65 -7.32 -17.16
C SER A 12 -1.63 -6.00 -16.34
N LEU A 13 -1.64 -4.87 -17.03
CA LEU A 13 -2.22 -3.65 -16.49
C LEU A 13 -3.74 -3.86 -16.51
N ARG A 14 -4.27 -4.62 -15.55
CA ARG A 14 -5.71 -4.71 -15.35
C ARG A 14 -6.20 -3.29 -15.06
N GLN A 15 -7.10 -2.78 -15.91
CA GLN A 15 -7.96 -1.66 -15.50
C GLN A 15 -8.58 -2.04 -14.16
N PRO A 16 -8.70 -1.13 -13.18
CA PRO A 16 -9.60 -1.38 -12.05
C PRO A 16 -10.97 -1.67 -12.64
N GLY A 17 -11.40 -2.92 -12.51
CA GLY A 17 -12.67 -3.37 -13.05
C GLY A 17 -13.79 -2.52 -12.48
N ALA A 18 -14.85 -2.30 -13.27
CA ALA A 18 -16.13 -1.88 -12.73
C ALA A 18 -16.53 -2.91 -11.66
N GLY A 19 -16.30 -2.60 -10.37
CA GLY A 19 -16.57 -3.54 -9.27
C GLY A 19 -15.71 -3.43 -8.01
N ASP A 20 -14.67 -2.59 -7.94
CA ASP A 20 -13.91 -2.43 -6.68
C ASP A 20 -14.61 -1.48 -5.69
N HIS A 21 -15.75 -1.94 -5.17
CA HIS A 21 -16.52 -1.22 -4.15
C HIS A 21 -15.70 -0.97 -2.88
N THR A 22 -14.77 -1.87 -2.55
CA THR A 22 -13.87 -1.72 -1.41
C THR A 22 -12.87 -0.59 -1.64
N GLY A 23 -12.28 -0.48 -2.85
CA GLY A 23 -11.42 0.63 -3.22
C GLY A 23 -12.11 1.99 -3.10
N LEU A 24 -13.37 2.09 -3.55
CA LEU A 24 -14.15 3.33 -3.38
C LEU A 24 -14.42 3.66 -1.91
N ALA A 25 -14.70 2.65 -1.07
CA ALA A 25 -14.89 2.83 0.35
C ALA A 25 -13.60 3.26 1.06
N VAL A 26 -12.46 2.66 0.70
CA VAL A 26 -11.13 3.06 1.17
C VAL A 26 -10.86 4.52 0.82
N GLN A 27 -11.01 4.91 -0.44
CA GLN A 27 -10.74 6.28 -0.88
C GLN A 27 -11.58 7.31 -0.12
N ARG A 28 -12.88 7.02 0.08
CA ARG A 28 -13.75 7.87 0.90
C ARG A 28 -13.32 7.94 2.36
N ALA A 29 -12.85 6.84 2.93
CA ALA A 29 -12.34 6.81 4.30
C ALA A 29 -11.04 7.60 4.45
N GLU A 30 -10.13 7.51 3.48
CA GLU A 30 -8.89 8.28 3.43
C GLU A 30 -9.18 9.79 3.34
N ASP A 31 -10.08 10.19 2.44
CA ASP A 31 -10.51 11.59 2.26
C ASP A 31 -11.16 12.16 3.53
N ALA A 32 -11.99 11.36 4.21
CA ALA A 32 -12.63 11.76 5.45
C ALA A 32 -11.65 11.87 6.63
N ALA A 33 -10.65 10.98 6.69
CA ALA A 33 -9.71 10.90 7.80
C ALA A 33 -8.62 11.97 7.75
N LEU A 34 -8.13 12.29 6.54
CA LEU A 34 -7.09 13.30 6.37
C LEU A 34 -7.36 14.13 5.10
N PRO A 35 -8.33 15.06 5.16
CA PRO A 35 -8.69 15.88 4.01
C PRO A 35 -7.47 16.71 3.56
N GLY A 36 -7.17 16.65 2.26
CA GLY A 36 -6.01 17.31 1.67
C GLY A 36 -4.73 16.46 1.63
N GLY A 37 -4.78 15.17 2.01
CA GLY A 37 -3.70 14.22 1.75
C GLY A 37 -2.49 14.31 2.70
N GLY A 38 -2.59 15.10 3.76
CA GLY A 38 -1.51 15.29 4.73
C GLY A 38 -0.34 16.10 4.17
N ARG A 39 0.89 15.65 4.43
CA ARG A 39 2.11 16.32 3.94
C ARG A 39 2.09 16.38 2.42
N GLN A 40 2.27 17.58 1.87
CA GLN A 40 2.50 17.81 0.45
C GLN A 40 3.98 17.71 0.12
N PHE A 41 4.29 17.15 -1.06
CA PHE A 41 5.63 17.11 -1.63
C PHE A 41 5.73 18.13 -2.77
N PRO A 42 6.53 19.21 -2.62
CA PRO A 42 6.74 20.19 -3.67
C PRO A 42 7.32 19.58 -4.96
N THR A 43 8.09 18.50 -4.84
CA THR A 43 8.78 17.86 -5.97
C THR A 43 8.71 16.34 -5.91
N ALA A 44 8.85 15.71 -7.07
CA ALA A 44 8.99 14.26 -7.16
C ALA A 44 10.27 13.74 -6.50
N VAL A 45 11.30 14.58 -6.35
CA VAL A 45 12.55 14.24 -5.66
C VAL A 45 12.28 14.05 -4.17
N GLU A 46 11.54 14.98 -3.55
CA GLU A 46 11.16 14.87 -2.14
C GLU A 46 10.26 13.67 -1.89
N MET A 47 9.35 13.38 -2.83
CA MET A 47 8.47 12.22 -2.74
C MET A 47 9.24 10.90 -2.84
N ARG A 48 10.25 10.80 -3.73
CA ARG A 48 11.19 9.66 -3.79
C ARG A 48 11.96 9.50 -2.49
N ALA A 49 12.54 10.58 -1.97
CA ALA A 49 13.25 10.55 -0.69
C ALA A 49 12.34 10.21 0.50
N TYR A 50 11.03 10.42 0.37
CA TYR A 50 10.05 9.94 1.35
C TYR A 50 9.83 8.43 1.23
N VAL A 51 9.60 7.91 0.01
CA VAL A 51 9.49 6.47 -0.24
C VAL A 51 10.72 5.72 0.25
N ASP A 52 11.92 6.16 -0.16
CA ASP A 52 13.18 5.50 0.20
C ASP A 52 13.35 5.41 1.71
N ARG A 53 13.00 6.49 2.44
CA ARG A 53 13.07 6.51 3.91
C ARG A 53 12.08 5.53 4.54
N VAL A 54 10.87 5.42 4.00
CA VAL A 54 9.85 4.49 4.52
C VAL A 54 10.31 3.04 4.30
N THR A 55 10.75 2.70 3.09
CA THR A 55 11.05 1.30 2.73
C THR A 55 12.44 0.83 3.17
N SER A 56 13.34 1.76 3.55
CA SER A 56 14.63 1.44 4.16
C SER A 56 14.64 1.45 5.70
N ASP A 57 13.56 1.92 6.35
CA ASP A 57 13.42 1.81 7.81
C ASP A 57 13.42 0.32 8.21
N PRO A 58 14.24 -0.14 9.16
CA PRO A 58 14.20 -1.52 9.65
C PRO A 58 12.79 -2.01 10.01
N TRP A 59 11.94 -1.11 10.51
CA TRP A 59 10.54 -1.38 10.80
C TRP A 59 9.77 -1.92 9.58
N TRP A 60 10.06 -1.46 8.36
CA TRP A 60 9.41 -1.93 7.14
C TRP A 60 9.65 -3.43 6.96
N ASN A 61 10.91 -3.88 7.06
CA ASN A 61 11.26 -5.29 6.90
C ASN A 61 10.74 -6.14 8.07
N GLU A 62 10.71 -5.61 9.29
CA GLU A 62 10.14 -6.31 10.45
C GLU A 62 8.62 -6.50 10.33
N THR A 63 7.92 -5.50 9.79
CA THR A 63 6.46 -5.47 9.68
C THR A 63 5.96 -6.17 8.42
N PHE A 64 6.68 -6.02 7.31
CA PHE A 64 6.35 -6.55 5.99
C PHE A 64 7.53 -7.34 5.40
N PRO A 65 7.90 -8.49 5.99
CA PRO A 65 9.14 -9.22 5.66
C PRO A 65 9.21 -9.79 4.22
N TRP A 66 8.13 -9.71 3.47
CA TRP A 66 8.02 -10.14 2.07
C TRP A 66 7.95 -8.97 1.09
N ALA A 67 7.81 -7.74 1.58
CA ALA A 67 7.73 -6.56 0.74
C ALA A 67 9.15 -6.13 0.32
N PRO A 68 9.37 -5.74 -0.94
CA PRO A 68 10.66 -5.23 -1.37
C PRO A 68 11.06 -3.96 -0.59
N CYS A 69 12.33 -3.84 -0.21
CA CYS A 69 12.87 -2.63 0.41
C CYS A 69 13.23 -1.54 -0.62
N ALA A 70 13.44 -1.95 -1.88
CA ALA A 70 13.67 -1.03 -3.00
C ALA A 70 12.35 -0.88 -3.77
N VAL A 71 11.77 0.33 -3.70
CA VAL A 71 10.54 0.68 -4.41
C VAL A 71 10.82 1.91 -5.28
N ASP A 72 10.78 1.74 -6.61
CA ASP A 72 10.91 2.86 -7.55
C ASP A 72 9.64 3.71 -7.56
N LEU A 73 9.78 5.01 -7.80
CA LEU A 73 8.66 5.92 -7.96
C LEU A 73 8.73 6.63 -9.30
N ARG A 74 7.67 6.46 -10.08
CA ARG A 74 7.50 7.09 -11.40
C ARG A 74 6.31 8.03 -11.40
N VAL A 75 6.49 9.22 -11.96
CA VAL A 75 5.40 10.18 -12.13
C VAL A 75 4.72 9.90 -13.47
N ARG A 76 3.39 9.73 -13.44
CA ARG A 76 2.58 9.51 -14.65
C ARG A 76 2.31 10.81 -15.41
N SER A 77 1.79 10.68 -16.62
CA SER A 77 1.32 11.81 -17.44
C SER A 77 0.19 12.58 -16.75
N ARG A 78 -0.08 13.80 -17.23
CA ARG A 78 -1.20 14.63 -16.75
C ARG A 78 -2.58 14.03 -17.03
N SER A 79 -2.69 13.17 -18.05
CA SER A 79 -3.93 12.51 -18.44
C SER A 79 -4.23 11.24 -17.64
N ALA A 80 -3.29 10.77 -16.81
CA ALA A 80 -3.55 9.64 -15.94
C ALA A 80 -4.65 10.02 -14.93
N THR A 81 -5.62 9.12 -14.75
CA THR A 81 -6.76 9.33 -13.85
C THR A 81 -6.55 8.72 -12.46
N PHE A 82 -5.54 7.85 -12.29
CA PHE A 82 -5.24 7.16 -11.04
C PHE A 82 -3.73 6.94 -10.84
N SER A 83 -3.33 6.82 -9.57
CA SER A 83 -2.03 6.28 -9.13
C SER A 83 -2.13 4.75 -8.99
N ALA A 84 -1.01 4.04 -9.07
CA ALA A 84 -1.01 2.58 -8.96
C ALA A 84 0.34 2.01 -8.52
N ALA A 85 0.32 0.90 -7.81
CA ALA A 85 1.48 0.08 -7.54
C ALA A 85 1.59 -1.08 -8.54
N HIS A 86 2.82 -1.42 -8.90
CA HIS A 86 3.17 -2.62 -9.64
C HIS A 86 4.22 -3.41 -8.85
N LEU A 87 3.99 -4.70 -8.70
CA LEU A 87 4.95 -5.63 -8.12
C LEU A 87 5.17 -6.78 -9.11
N SER A 88 6.41 -6.95 -9.57
CA SER A 88 6.76 -8.03 -10.46
C SER A 88 6.91 -9.36 -9.69
N PRO A 89 6.80 -10.52 -10.37
CA PRO A 89 7.15 -11.80 -9.76
C PRO A 89 8.61 -11.90 -9.32
N SER A 90 9.52 -11.13 -9.92
CA SER A 90 10.95 -11.06 -9.55
C SER A 90 11.21 -10.20 -8.31
N GLY A 91 10.19 -9.54 -7.75
CA GLY A 91 10.30 -8.70 -6.55
C GLY A 91 10.62 -7.23 -6.84
N GLU A 92 10.55 -6.80 -8.10
CA GLU A 92 10.67 -5.39 -8.45
C GLU A 92 9.36 -4.66 -8.12
N ALA A 93 9.45 -3.60 -7.33
CA ALA A 93 8.30 -2.76 -6.97
C ALA A 93 8.43 -1.37 -7.59
N VAL A 94 7.36 -0.91 -8.23
CA VAL A 94 7.25 0.45 -8.77
C VAL A 94 5.91 1.04 -8.36
N ILE A 95 5.90 2.22 -7.77
CA ILE A 95 4.68 3.01 -7.59
C ILE A 95 4.61 4.12 -8.63
N PHE A 96 3.45 4.27 -9.24
CA PHE A 96 3.16 5.25 -10.28
C PHE A 96 2.24 6.31 -9.72
N ILE A 97 2.75 7.52 -9.52
CA ILE A 97 1.98 8.62 -8.93
C ILE A 97 1.43 9.52 -10.03
N ARG A 98 0.10 9.73 -10.01
CA ARG A 98 -0.56 10.71 -10.87
C ARG A 98 0.00 12.10 -10.60
N ARG A 99 0.30 12.85 -11.67
CA ARG A 99 0.71 14.25 -11.52
C ARG A 99 -0.43 15.07 -10.89
N GLY A 100 -0.14 15.71 -9.76
CA GLY A 100 -1.12 16.46 -8.96
C GLY A 100 -1.54 15.79 -7.65
N SER A 101 -1.14 14.54 -7.41
CA SER A 101 -1.38 13.79 -6.16
C SER A 101 -0.07 13.60 -5.41
N PHE A 102 0.63 14.71 -5.15
CA PHE A 102 1.95 14.70 -4.51
C PHE A 102 1.79 14.88 -3.01
N ASP A 103 1.17 13.89 -2.39
CA ASP A 103 0.80 13.91 -0.98
C ASP A 103 1.09 12.57 -0.30
N ALA A 104 1.26 12.63 1.02
CA ALA A 104 1.66 11.47 1.80
C ALA A 104 0.60 10.37 1.83
N VAL A 105 -0.69 10.71 1.80
CA VAL A 105 -1.78 9.73 1.73
C VAL A 105 -1.67 8.90 0.46
N THR A 106 -1.54 9.53 -0.71
CA THR A 106 -1.40 8.84 -1.99
C THR A 106 -0.18 7.92 -1.99
N VAL A 107 0.99 8.39 -1.51
CA VAL A 107 2.20 7.55 -1.45
C VAL A 107 2.01 6.36 -0.53
N ILE A 108 1.43 6.57 0.65
CA ILE A 108 1.20 5.52 1.64
C ILE A 108 0.19 4.49 1.13
N HIS A 109 -0.84 4.93 0.40
CA HIS A 109 -1.79 4.05 -0.27
C HIS A 109 -1.09 3.10 -1.25
N GLU A 110 -0.26 3.63 -2.14
CA GLU A 110 0.47 2.78 -3.09
C GLU A 110 1.48 1.85 -2.39
N LEU A 111 2.15 2.32 -1.33
CA LEU A 111 3.01 1.46 -0.52
C LEU A 111 2.23 0.36 0.20
N ALA A 112 0.97 0.57 0.56
CA ALA A 112 0.12 -0.47 1.14
C ALA A 112 -0.16 -1.60 0.15
N HIS A 113 -0.36 -1.29 -1.15
CA HIS A 113 -0.45 -2.31 -2.19
C HIS A 113 0.85 -3.13 -2.31
N VAL A 114 2.02 -2.47 -2.26
CA VAL A 114 3.32 -3.15 -2.29
C VAL A 114 3.48 -4.06 -1.06
N ALA A 115 3.21 -3.53 0.14
CA ALA A 115 3.36 -4.24 1.40
C ALA A 115 2.45 -5.48 1.51
N ALA A 116 1.21 -5.36 1.03
CA ALA A 116 0.22 -6.42 1.06
C ALA A 116 0.31 -7.40 -0.13
N ARG A 117 1.11 -7.06 -1.16
CA ARG A 117 1.13 -7.76 -2.45
C ARG A 117 -0.28 -7.86 -3.07
N SER A 118 -1.10 -6.84 -2.83
CA SER A 118 -2.50 -6.84 -3.27
C SER A 118 -2.62 -6.55 -4.76
N GLY A 119 -3.67 -7.09 -5.39
CA GLY A 119 -3.82 -7.04 -6.86
C GLY A 119 -2.94 -8.01 -7.65
N LEU A 120 -2.22 -8.92 -6.98
CA LEU A 120 -1.52 -10.04 -7.62
C LEU A 120 -2.37 -11.32 -7.61
N GLY A 121 -2.35 -12.05 -8.73
CA GLY A 121 -3.11 -13.30 -8.89
C GLY A 121 -4.62 -13.05 -8.77
N ASP A 122 -5.28 -13.87 -7.97
CA ASP A 122 -6.75 -13.82 -7.78
C ASP A 122 -7.19 -12.86 -6.66
N ARG A 123 -6.27 -12.09 -6.06
CA ARG A 123 -6.59 -11.18 -4.96
C ARG A 123 -7.22 -9.88 -5.47
N GLY A 124 -8.22 -9.38 -4.73
CA GLY A 124 -8.72 -8.02 -4.91
C GLY A 124 -7.63 -6.98 -4.64
N ALA A 125 -7.75 -5.81 -5.28
CA ALA A 125 -6.78 -4.72 -5.10
C ALA A 125 -6.80 -4.16 -3.66
N HIS A 126 -7.99 -4.06 -3.05
CA HIS A 126 -8.20 -3.52 -1.70
C HIS A 126 -8.73 -4.59 -0.74
N ASP A 127 -8.08 -5.75 -0.69
CA ASP A 127 -8.48 -6.85 0.21
C ASP A 127 -8.12 -6.58 1.69
N ALA A 128 -8.41 -7.54 2.57
CA ALA A 128 -8.12 -7.40 4.01
C ALA A 128 -6.62 -7.21 4.32
N HIS A 129 -5.72 -7.76 3.48
CA HIS A 129 -4.27 -7.57 3.65
C HIS A 129 -3.87 -6.13 3.33
N PHE A 130 -4.42 -5.57 2.24
CA PHE A 130 -4.25 -4.17 1.91
C PHE A 130 -4.72 -3.27 3.07
N ILE A 131 -5.93 -3.49 3.59
CA ILE A 131 -6.49 -2.67 4.68
C ILE A 131 -5.61 -2.75 5.94
N ALA A 132 -5.09 -3.93 6.27
CA ALA A 132 -4.19 -4.10 7.40
C ALA A 132 -2.85 -3.36 7.20
N ALA A 133 -2.26 -3.45 6.00
CA ALA A 133 -1.02 -2.74 5.66
C ALA A 133 -1.23 -1.22 5.66
N LEU A 134 -2.32 -0.74 5.05
CA LEU A 134 -2.71 0.67 5.02
C LEU A 134 -2.85 1.23 6.44
N SER A 135 -3.59 0.52 7.31
CA SER A 135 -3.80 0.93 8.69
C SER A 135 -2.47 1.09 9.46
N GLU A 136 -1.56 0.14 9.30
CA GLU A 136 -0.28 0.15 9.99
C GLU A 136 0.64 1.27 9.48
N LEU A 137 0.68 1.49 8.16
CA LEU A 137 1.41 2.60 7.55
C LEU A 137 0.85 3.97 7.95
N TRP A 138 -0.48 4.13 7.98
CA TRP A 138 -1.13 5.35 8.46
C TRP A 138 -0.77 5.64 9.91
N ARG A 139 -0.86 4.63 10.79
CA ARG A 139 -0.51 4.75 12.20
C ARG A 139 0.94 5.20 12.39
N ARG A 140 1.87 4.62 11.62
CA ARG A 140 3.30 4.89 11.72
C ARG A 140 3.70 6.24 11.14
N HIS A 141 3.17 6.62 9.98
CA HIS A 141 3.69 7.74 9.19
C HIS A 141 2.79 8.97 9.16
N LEU A 142 1.48 8.80 9.31
CA LEU A 142 0.50 9.91 9.35
C LEU A 142 0.03 10.22 10.78
N GLY A 143 0.37 9.35 11.74
CA GLY A 143 0.16 9.56 13.16
C GLY A 143 -1.13 8.94 13.68
N VAL A 144 -1.19 8.77 15.01
CA VAL A 144 -2.26 8.02 15.68
C VAL A 144 -3.65 8.62 15.49
N PHE A 145 -3.77 9.95 15.39
CA PHE A 145 -5.06 10.62 15.21
C PHE A 145 -5.62 10.42 13.80
N ALA A 146 -4.79 10.59 12.76
CA ALA A 146 -5.18 10.32 11.38
C ALA A 146 -5.55 8.85 11.19
N TRP A 147 -4.77 7.94 11.80
CA TRP A 147 -5.08 6.52 11.81
C TRP A 147 -6.41 6.19 12.50
N ALA A 148 -6.69 6.76 13.68
CA ALA A 148 -7.94 6.51 14.38
C ALA A 148 -9.16 7.00 13.58
N ALA A 149 -9.02 8.15 12.89
CA ALA A 149 -10.05 8.65 11.98
C ALA A 149 -10.26 7.70 10.79
N LEU A 150 -9.17 7.19 10.18
CA LEU A 150 -9.25 6.19 9.11
C LEU A 150 -9.94 4.91 9.58
N ASP A 151 -9.51 4.34 10.71
CA ASP A 151 -10.10 3.10 11.26
C ASP A 151 -11.61 3.26 11.52
N GLY A 152 -12.02 4.40 12.10
CA GLY A 152 -13.43 4.72 12.29
C GLY A 152 -14.21 4.79 10.97
N ALA A 153 -13.67 5.50 9.96
CA ALA A 153 -14.30 5.65 8.66
C ALA A 153 -14.38 4.32 7.89
N LEU A 154 -13.32 3.50 7.91
CA LEU A 154 -13.29 2.18 7.28
C LEU A 154 -14.34 1.25 7.91
N ARG A 155 -14.46 1.21 9.24
CA ARG A 155 -15.49 0.40 9.92
C ARG A 155 -16.90 0.87 9.57
N CYS A 156 -17.12 2.18 9.44
CA CYS A 156 -18.40 2.72 9.00
C CYS A 156 -18.72 2.29 7.55
N ALA A 157 -17.73 2.27 6.67
CA ALA A 157 -17.92 2.01 5.25
C ALA A 157 -17.97 0.51 4.88
N LEU A 158 -17.24 -0.33 5.61
CA LEU A 158 -17.03 -1.76 5.30
C LEU A 158 -17.64 -2.71 6.35
N GLY A 159 -18.13 -2.18 7.47
CA GLY A 159 -18.66 -2.97 8.59
C GLY A 159 -17.60 -3.86 9.26
N ASP A 160 -18.04 -4.99 9.82
CA ASP A 160 -17.19 -5.96 10.54
C ASP A 160 -16.26 -6.79 9.64
N GLN A 161 -16.28 -6.58 8.32
CA GLN A 161 -15.35 -7.26 7.41
C GLN A 161 -13.89 -6.81 7.63
N VAL A 162 -13.69 -5.68 8.30
CA VAL A 162 -12.37 -5.21 8.77
C VAL A 162 -12.05 -5.88 10.12
N ARG A 163 -11.96 -7.21 10.15
CA ARG A 163 -11.24 -7.85 11.26
C ARG A 163 -9.75 -7.75 10.96
N PRO A 164 -8.94 -7.13 11.83
CA PRO A 164 -7.51 -7.06 11.61
C PRO A 164 -6.97 -8.49 11.51
N VAL A 165 -6.35 -8.80 10.36
CA VAL A 165 -5.44 -9.95 10.29
C VAL A 165 -4.42 -9.71 11.39
N ARG A 166 -4.39 -10.60 12.39
CA ARG A 166 -3.46 -10.46 13.51
C ARG A 166 -2.06 -10.34 12.94
N SER A 167 -1.46 -9.16 13.11
CA SER A 167 -0.08 -8.93 12.69
C SER A 167 0.82 -10.03 13.27
N PRO A 168 1.67 -10.71 12.47
CA PRO A 168 2.51 -11.81 12.93
C PRO A 168 3.42 -11.40 14.10
N VAL A 169 3.71 -10.10 14.22
CA VAL A 169 4.50 -9.49 15.30
C VAL A 169 3.93 -9.80 16.68
N ARG A 170 2.59 -9.83 16.85
CA ARG A 170 1.97 -10.16 18.15
C ARG A 170 1.96 -11.65 18.50
N GLN A 171 2.37 -12.52 17.57
CA GLN A 171 2.44 -13.97 17.83
C GLN A 171 3.77 -14.39 18.47
N ARG A 172 4.84 -13.60 18.31
CA ARG A 172 6.15 -13.86 18.94
C ARG A 172 6.19 -13.50 20.42
N GLU A 173 5.44 -12.49 20.87
CA GLU A 173 5.43 -12.09 22.28
C GLU A 173 4.67 -13.08 23.18
N ARG A 174 3.62 -13.74 22.67
CA ARG A 174 2.86 -14.74 23.45
C ARG A 174 3.60 -16.08 23.63
N ARG A 175 4.61 -16.37 22.81
CA ARG A 175 5.42 -17.60 22.94
C ARG A 175 6.63 -17.46 23.86
N ARG A 176 7.01 -16.23 24.28
CA ARG A 176 8.16 -16.02 25.17
C ARG A 176 7.84 -16.04 26.66
N PHE A 177 6.56 -15.99 27.05
CA PHE A 177 6.13 -15.97 28.46
C PHE A 177 5.41 -17.25 28.93
N GLY A 178 5.45 -18.32 28.13
CA GLY A 178 4.64 -19.51 28.36
C GLY A 178 5.43 -20.80 28.36
N THR A 179 6.50 -20.93 29.17
CA THR A 179 6.97 -22.21 29.71
C THR A 179 7.99 -21.97 30.83
N SER A 180 7.53 -22.06 32.07
CA SER A 180 8.31 -22.56 33.19
C SER A 180 7.30 -23.20 34.15
N ARG A 181 7.22 -24.53 34.08
CA ARG A 181 6.86 -25.40 35.19
C ARG A 181 8.04 -26.34 35.40
#